data_AF-A0A835XG41-F1
#
_entry.id   AF-A0A835XG41-F1
#
_cell.length_a   1.000
_cell.length_b   1.000
_cell.length_c   1.000
_cell.angle_alpha   90.00
_cell.angle_beta   90.00
_cell.angle_gamma   90.00
#
_symmetry.space_group_name_H-M   'P 1'
#
loop_
_entity.id
_entity.type
_entity.pdbx_description
1 polymer ?
#
loop_
_entity_poly.entity_id
_entity_poly.type
_entity_poly.pdbx_seq_one_letter_code
_entity_poly.pdbx_strand_id
1 'polypeptide(L)'
;MLSEKGKYAAATENRRFVWHEIVWPLILEINDISFTLKQYQKKRDEICNKKDVGISSISRGLASLLQKGILFKEKDLYSIHYRLIAYMRLKADCDYATAIREGRMSN
;
A
#
# COMPACT_ATOMS: atom_id res chain seq x y z
N MET A 1 23.02 -22.09 -3.23
CA MET A 1 21.56 -22.30 -3.34
C MET A 1 20.87 -21.17 -2.60
N LEU A 2 20.43 -20.13 -3.31
CA LEU A 2 19.57 -19.09 -2.72
C LEU A 2 18.22 -19.76 -2.46
N SER A 3 17.84 -19.93 -1.20
CA SER A 3 16.53 -20.50 -0.86
C SER A 3 15.45 -19.63 -1.49
N GLU A 4 14.71 -20.16 -2.46
CA GLU A 4 13.54 -19.47 -3.00
C GLU A 4 12.59 -19.19 -1.83
N LYS A 5 12.47 -17.92 -1.45
CA LYS A 5 11.50 -17.49 -0.42
C LYS A 5 10.14 -18.07 -0.79
N GLY A 6 9.51 -18.79 0.13
CA GLY A 6 8.19 -19.38 -0.11
C GLY A 6 7.17 -18.33 -0.57
N LYS A 7 6.25 -18.72 -1.46
CA LYS A 7 5.26 -17.85 -2.13
C LYS A 7 4.52 -16.89 -1.17
N TYR A 8 4.21 -17.35 0.04
CA TYR A 8 3.51 -16.57 1.07
C TYR A 8 4.37 -15.46 1.70
N ALA A 9 5.68 -15.71 1.87
CA ALA A 9 6.62 -14.71 2.39
C ALA A 9 6.78 -13.58 1.37
N ALA A 10 6.98 -13.91 0.09
CA ALA A 10 7.05 -12.95 -1.00
C ALA A 10 5.77 -12.09 -1.11
N ALA A 11 4.58 -12.70 -0.99
CA ALA A 11 3.33 -11.94 -1.03
C ALA A 11 3.18 -10.95 0.15
N THR A 12 3.70 -11.31 1.33
CA THR A 12 3.67 -10.42 2.50
C THR A 12 4.68 -9.27 2.38
N GLU A 13 5.87 -9.56 1.87
CA GLU A 13 6.90 -8.58 1.58
C GLU A 13 6.41 -7.56 0.55
N ASN A 14 5.78 -8.01 -0.54
CA ASN A 14 5.21 -7.13 -1.55
C ASN A 14 4.11 -6.22 -0.99
N ARG A 15 3.25 -6.74 -0.10
CA ARG A 15 2.23 -5.91 0.57
C ARG A 15 2.85 -4.83 1.45
N ARG A 16 3.86 -5.19 2.25
CA ARG A 16 4.58 -4.25 3.12
C ARG A 16 5.27 -3.18 2.30
N PHE A 17 5.95 -3.57 1.22
CA PHE A 17 6.60 -2.65 0.30
C PHE A 17 5.60 -1.69 -0.32
N VAL A 18 4.53 -2.19 -0.94
CA VAL A 18 3.54 -1.32 -1.60
C VAL A 18 2.86 -0.38 -0.61
N TRP A 19 2.58 -0.85 0.62
CA TRP A 19 2.03 0.01 1.66
C TRP A 19 3.01 1.13 2.05
N HIS A 20 4.22 0.75 2.48
CA HIS A 20 5.18 1.67 3.09
C HIS A 20 5.86 2.61 2.08
N GLU A 21 6.13 2.13 0.87
CA GLU A 21 6.91 2.89 -0.12
C GLU A 21 6.04 3.67 -1.10
N ILE A 22 4.79 3.24 -1.31
CA ILE A 22 3.94 3.78 -2.37
C ILE A 22 2.66 4.37 -1.78
N VAL A 23 1.81 3.54 -1.18
CA VAL A 23 0.44 3.95 -0.79
C VAL A 23 0.44 4.96 0.34
N TRP A 24 1.11 4.68 1.46
CA TRP A 24 1.12 5.59 2.59
C TRP A 24 1.81 6.92 2.28
N PRO A 25 3.00 6.94 1.63
CA PRO A 25 3.61 8.19 1.19
C PRO A 25 2.73 8.96 0.21
N LEU A 26 2.04 8.29 -0.71
CA LEU A 26 1.12 8.95 -1.64
C LEU A 26 -0.03 9.64 -0.92
N ILE A 27 -0.66 8.96 0.05
CA ILE A 27 -1.74 9.52 0.89
C ILE A 27 -1.25 10.77 1.64
N LEU A 28 -0.04 10.72 2.22
CA LEU A 28 0.53 11.87 2.93
C LEU A 28 0.90 13.02 1.98
N GLU A 29 1.38 12.71 0.78
CA GLU A 29 1.76 13.70 -0.24
C GLU A 29 0.55 14.45 -0.79
N ILE A 30 -0.53 13.73 -1.11
CA ILE A 30 -1.78 14.34 -1.59
C ILE A 30 -2.60 14.96 -0.46
N ASN A 31 -2.37 14.52 0.78
CA ASN A 31 -3.11 14.92 1.97
C ASN A 31 -4.64 14.71 1.83
N ASP A 32 -5.01 13.59 1.21
CA ASP A 32 -6.37 13.14 0.96
C ASP A 32 -6.46 11.66 1.33
N ILE A 33 -7.64 11.23 1.76
CA ILE A 33 -7.93 9.85 2.12
C ILE A 33 -8.00 8.93 0.90
N SER A 34 -8.01 9.50 -0.30
CA SER A 34 -8.21 8.81 -1.56
C SER A 34 -7.22 9.22 -2.65
N PHE A 35 -6.88 8.27 -3.53
CA PHE A 35 -6.04 8.49 -4.70
C PHE A 35 -6.55 7.73 -5.92
N THR A 36 -6.23 8.24 -7.10
CA THR A 36 -6.56 7.59 -8.37
C THR A 36 -5.53 6.53 -8.75
N LEU A 37 -5.93 5.58 -9.61
CA LEU A 37 -5.00 4.61 -10.20
C LEU A 37 -3.78 5.28 -10.86
N LYS A 38 -3.99 6.42 -11.52
CA LYS A 38 -2.93 7.17 -12.20
C LYS A 38 -1.92 7.76 -11.22
N GLN A 39 -2.37 8.31 -10.10
CA GLN A 39 -1.49 8.78 -9.02
C GLN A 39 -0.68 7.62 -8.42
N TYR A 40 -1.31 6.48 -8.18
CA TYR A 40 -0.61 5.28 -7.73
C TYR A 40 0.46 4.82 -8.73
N GLN A 41 0.12 4.72 -10.02
CA GLN A 41 1.05 4.27 -11.06
C GLN A 41 2.26 5.21 -11.15
N LYS A 42 2.04 6.52 -11.12
CA LYS A 42 3.11 7.52 -11.11
C LYS A 42 4.07 7.30 -9.92
N LYS A 43 3.53 7.22 -8.69
CA LYS A 43 4.35 7.01 -7.49
C LYS A 43 5.08 5.67 -7.51
N ARG A 44 4.40 4.61 -7.95
CA ARG A 44 4.99 3.26 -8.12
C ARG A 44 6.20 3.32 -9.06
N ASP A 45 6.05 3.95 -10.22
CA ASP A 45 7.09 3.98 -11.24
C ASP A 45 8.30 4.79 -10.76
N GLU A 46 8.08 5.90 -10.05
CA GLU A 46 9.15 6.67 -9.38
C GLU A 46 9.93 5.82 -8.38
N ILE A 47 9.23 5.07 -7.52
CA ILE A 47 9.87 4.22 -6.49
C ILE A 47 10.58 3.02 -7.12
N CYS A 48 9.96 2.37 -8.11
CA CYS A 48 10.57 1.28 -8.86
C CYS A 48 11.88 1.71 -9.51
N ASN A 49 11.89 2.88 -10.18
CA ASN A 49 13.10 3.43 -10.78
C ASN A 49 14.16 3.78 -9.73
N LYS A 50 13.76 4.40 -8.60
CA LYS A 50 14.68 4.80 -7.53
C LYS A 50 15.34 3.61 -6.82
N LYS A 51 14.62 2.49 -6.69
CA LYS A 51 15.06 1.32 -5.92
C LYS A 51 15.51 0.14 -6.79
N ASP A 52 15.56 0.31 -8.10
CA ASP A 52 15.84 -0.75 -9.07
C ASP A 52 14.96 -2.00 -8.89
N VAL A 53 13.66 -1.77 -8.65
CA VAL A 53 12.68 -2.83 -8.43
C VAL A 53 11.76 -2.96 -9.64
N GLY A 54 11.75 -4.15 -10.27
CA GLY A 54 10.86 -4.42 -11.38
C GLY A 54 9.38 -4.37 -10.99
N ILE A 55 8.56 -3.66 -11.76
CA ILE A 55 7.10 -3.48 -11.50
C ILE A 55 6.38 -4.82 -11.35
N SER A 56 6.77 -5.83 -12.13
CA SER A 56 6.18 -7.18 -12.09
C SER A 56 6.28 -7.81 -10.70
N SER A 57 7.36 -7.53 -9.96
CA SER A 57 7.61 -8.08 -8.63
C SER A 57 6.60 -7.59 -7.59
N ILE A 58 6.12 -6.34 -7.70
CA ILE A 58 5.20 -5.71 -6.75
C ILE A 58 3.76 -5.57 -7.27
N SER A 59 3.50 -5.97 -8.51
CA SER A 59 2.21 -5.86 -9.22
C SER A 59 1.00 -6.35 -8.41
N ARG A 60 1.18 -7.38 -7.58
CA ARG A 60 0.12 -7.96 -6.74
C ARG A 60 -0.10 -7.26 -5.39
N GLY A 61 0.79 -6.35 -4.99
CA GLY A 61 0.72 -5.70 -3.67
C GLY A 61 -0.54 -4.87 -3.49
N LEU A 62 -0.91 -4.03 -4.46
CA LEU A 62 -2.10 -3.19 -4.39
C LEU A 62 -3.39 -4.02 -4.29
N ALA A 63 -3.54 -5.03 -5.16
CA ALA A 63 -4.69 -5.94 -5.12
C ALA A 63 -4.77 -6.69 -3.78
N SER A 64 -3.61 -7.04 -3.20
CA SER A 64 -3.59 -7.72 -1.91
C SER A 64 -3.90 -6.80 -0.73
N LEU A 65 -3.64 -5.49 -0.83
CA LEU A 65 -4.11 -4.50 0.16
C LEU A 65 -5.64 -4.37 0.15
N LEU A 66 -6.27 -4.41 -1.03
CA LEU A 66 -7.74 -4.48 -1.17
C LEU A 66 -8.31 -5.73 -0.49
N GLN A 67 -7.73 -6.90 -0.77
CA GLN A 67 -8.15 -8.17 -0.16
C GLN A 67 -7.99 -8.20 1.38
N LYS A 68 -7.16 -7.33 1.95
CA LYS A 68 -6.96 -7.21 3.40
C LYS A 68 -7.83 -6.12 4.05
N GLY A 69 -8.66 -5.42 3.27
CA GLY A 69 -9.54 -4.36 3.79
C GLY A 69 -8.81 -3.10 4.25
N ILE A 70 -7.53 -2.94 3.89
CA ILE A 70 -6.77 -1.71 4.18
C ILE A 70 -7.18 -0.60 3.22
N LEU A 71 -7.42 -0.99 1.96
CA LEU A 71 -7.88 -0.13 0.88
C LEU A 71 -9.25 -0.56 0.40
N PHE A 72 -10.03 0.42 -0.04
CA PHE A 72 -11.27 0.23 -0.76
C PHE A 72 -11.12 0.78 -2.17
N LYS A 73 -11.85 0.21 -3.12
CA LYS A 73 -11.83 0.65 -4.52
C LYS A 73 -13.24 0.93 -4.99
N GLU A 74 -13.43 2.13 -5.54
CA GLU A 74 -14.63 2.51 -6.28
C GLU A 74 -14.21 3.07 -7.65
N LYS A 75 -14.53 2.35 -8.72
CA LYS A 75 -14.04 2.64 -10.09
C LYS A 75 -12.52 2.82 -10.11
N ASP A 76 -12.02 4.02 -10.36
CA ASP A 76 -10.58 4.34 -10.42
C ASP A 76 -10.04 4.99 -9.14
N LEU A 77 -10.90 5.18 -8.13
CA LEU A 77 -10.53 5.76 -6.85
C LEU A 77 -10.25 4.66 -5.83
N TYR A 78 -9.16 4.82 -5.11
CA TYR A 78 -8.74 3.97 -4.00
C TYR A 78 -8.75 4.82 -2.74
N SER A 79 -9.29 4.30 -1.64
CA SER A 79 -9.36 5.03 -0.37
C SER A 79 -8.86 4.19 0.80
N ILE A 80 -8.27 4.85 1.80
CA ILE A 80 -7.85 4.21 3.05
C ILE A 80 -9.05 4.00 3.97
N HIS A 81 -8.94 3.00 4.85
CA HIS A 81 -9.90 2.80 5.92
C HIS A 81 -10.02 4.04 6.84
N TYR A 82 -11.22 4.39 7.29
CA TYR A 82 -11.49 5.64 8.03
C TYR A 82 -10.67 5.81 9.31
N ARG A 83 -10.30 4.70 9.98
CA ARG A 83 -9.43 4.73 11.17
C ARG A 83 -8.01 5.23 10.89
N LEU A 84 -7.57 5.16 9.62
CA LEU A 84 -6.26 5.66 9.20
C LEU A 84 -6.24 7.18 8.97
N ILE A 85 -7.40 7.85 8.96
CA ILE A 85 -7.51 9.30 8.77
C ILE A 85 -6.80 10.05 9.91
N ALA A 86 -6.88 9.57 11.14
CA ALA A 86 -6.17 10.17 12.28
C ALA A 86 -4.66 10.16 12.06
N TYR A 87 -4.11 9.04 11.61
CA TYR A 87 -2.68 8.89 11.29
C TYR A 87 -2.26 9.83 10.15
N MET A 88 -3.09 9.96 9.11
CA MET A 88 -2.84 10.86 7.98
C MET A 88 -2.80 12.32 8.44
N ARG A 89 -3.80 12.75 9.23
CA ARG A 89 -3.90 14.13 9.75
C ARG A 89 -2.70 14.51 10.62
N LEU A 90 -2.17 13.55 11.37
CA LEU A 90 -0.98 13.73 12.20
C LEU A 90 0.33 13.58 11.42
N LYS A 91 0.26 13.25 10.12
CA LYS A 91 1.42 12.84 9.29
C LYS A 91 2.27 11.77 9.98
N ALA A 92 1.62 10.89 10.72
CA ALA A 92 2.28 9.86 11.50
C ALA A 92 2.85 8.79 10.57
N ASP A 93 3.91 8.12 11.04
CA ASP A 93 4.28 6.84 10.44
C ASP A 93 3.13 5.84 10.68
N CYS A 94 2.80 5.09 9.64
CA CYS A 94 1.78 4.04 9.71
C CYS A 94 2.35 2.82 9.02
N ASP A 95 2.87 1.89 9.81
CA ASP A 95 3.37 0.63 9.27
C ASP A 95 2.23 -0.28 8.80
N TYR A 96 2.60 -1.34 8.06
CA TYR A 96 1.62 -2.28 7.53
C TYR A 96 0.87 -3.03 8.65
N ALA A 97 1.52 -3.29 9.80
CA ALA A 97 0.89 -3.99 10.91
C ALA A 97 -0.23 -3.15 11.53
N THR A 98 0.01 -1.86 11.72
CA THR A 98 -0.98 -0.86 12.14
C THR A 98 -2.11 -0.78 11.12
N ALA A 99 -1.80 -0.63 9.83
CA ALA A 99 -2.80 -0.58 8.77
C ALA A 99 -3.73 -1.80 8.76
N ILE A 100 -3.17 -3.01 8.92
CA ILE A 100 -3.96 -4.25 9.04
C ILE A 100 -4.82 -4.26 10.30
N ARG A 101 -4.27 -3.87 11.45
CA ARG A 101 -5.01 -3.86 12.72
C ARG A 101 -6.22 -2.93 12.61
N GLU A 102 -6.01 -1.72 12.12
CA GLU A 102 -7.07 -0.73 11.95
C GLU A 102 -8.12 -1.16 10.91
N GLY A 103 -7.71 -1.83 9.82
CA GLY A 103 -8.64 -2.33 8.79
C GLY A 103 -9.46 -3.55 9.20
N ARG A 104 -8.96 -4.39 10.12
CA ARG A 104 -9.65 -5.61 10.57
C ARG A 104 -10.69 -5.39 11.66
N MET A 105 -10.55 -4.36 12.48
CA MET A 105 -11.43 -4.10 13.64
C MET A 105 -12.81 -3.52 13.26
N SER A 106 -13.22 -3.64 12.00
CA SER A 106 -14.49 -3.13 11.45
C SER A 106 -15.43 -4.24 10.99
N ASN A 107 -15.08 -5.51 11.24
CA ASN A 107 -15.95 -6.68 11.06
C ASN A 107 -16.43 -7.22 12.40
#